data_AF-A0A7M5XIX5-F1
#
_entry.id   AF-A0A7M5XIX5-F1
#
_cell.length_a   1.000
_cell.length_b   1.000
_cell.length_c   1.000
_cell.angle_alpha   90.00
_cell.angle_beta   90.00
_cell.angle_gamma   90.00
#
_symmetry.space_group_name_H-M   'P 1'
#
loop_
_entity.id
_entity.type
_entity.pdbx_description
1 polymer ?
#
loop_
_entity_poly.entity_id
_entity_poly.type
_entity_poly.pdbx_seq_one_letter_code
_entity_poly.pdbx_strand_id
1 'polypeptide(L)'
;MKLFLKLIVILSNLTLKEDIITYFWDTWFIIWDITKSISSRQDKMDKTSLGYELRKTPEKGEGIFATKYFCKGSLVMEGKVLKEMPHNTSHTTQVGVNRWILREELAQKVNHSCDPNVGYRDNSVGGMDYFAFKDIHPGDEIVGDYAMGNYKVDHMPPCKCSALQCRGVITGWKDLPQDIKTLYKGYHAQYLLEIDGDAGN
;
A
#
# COMPACT_ATOMS: atom_id res chain seq x y z
N MET A 1 -19.27 -20.71 -13.53
CA MET A 1 -20.61 -20.18 -13.91
C MET A 1 -21.23 -20.88 -15.14
N LYS A 2 -20.52 -21.05 -16.28
CA LYS A 2 -21.10 -21.69 -17.50
C LYS A 2 -21.44 -23.19 -17.36
N LEU A 3 -20.71 -23.96 -16.54
CA LEU A 3 -21.04 -25.36 -16.26
C LEU A 3 -22.26 -25.51 -15.32
N PHE A 4 -22.49 -24.54 -14.44
CA PHE A 4 -23.57 -24.53 -13.45
C PHE A 4 -24.95 -24.35 -14.10
N LEU A 5 -25.08 -23.42 -15.05
CA LEU A 5 -26.31 -23.21 -15.81
C LEU A 5 -26.71 -24.43 -16.64
N LYS A 6 -25.74 -25.21 -17.15
CA LYS A 6 -26.01 -26.45 -17.87
C LYS A 6 -26.53 -27.56 -16.97
N LEU A 7 -26.04 -27.64 -15.73
CA LEU A 7 -26.46 -28.68 -14.77
C LEU A 7 -27.89 -28.43 -14.25
N ILE A 8 -28.27 -27.17 -14.02
CA ILE A 8 -29.64 -26.78 -13.60
C ILE A 8 -30.67 -27.22 -14.65
N VAL A 9 -30.38 -26.97 -15.94
CA VAL A 9 -31.27 -27.35 -17.05
C VAL A 9 -31.40 -28.87 -17.19
N ILE A 10 -30.36 -29.62 -16.86
CA ILE A 10 -30.40 -31.10 -16.89
C ILE A 10 -31.25 -31.63 -15.72
N LEU A 11 -31.09 -31.07 -14.52
CA LEU A 11 -31.82 -31.49 -13.32
C LEU A 11 -33.29 -31.07 -13.34
N SER A 12 -33.64 -29.95 -13.97
CA SER A 12 -35.04 -29.51 -14.12
C SER A 12 -35.87 -30.33 -15.12
N ASN A 13 -35.21 -31.13 -15.97
CA ASN A 13 -35.84 -32.00 -16.98
C ASN A 13 -35.94 -33.47 -16.54
N LEU A 14 -35.39 -33.83 -15.38
CA LEU A 14 -35.53 -35.14 -14.77
C LEU A 14 -36.56 -35.02 -13.65
N THR A 15 -37.59 -35.87 -13.66
CA THR A 15 -38.57 -36.01 -12.57
C THR A 15 -37.91 -36.63 -11.34
N LEU A 16 -37.00 -35.89 -10.72
CA LEU A 16 -36.33 -36.27 -9.49
C LEU A 16 -37.22 -35.85 -8.32
N LYS A 17 -37.40 -36.76 -7.36
CA LYS A 17 -38.14 -36.50 -6.11
C LYS A 17 -37.59 -35.25 -5.43
N GLU A 18 -38.46 -34.46 -4.78
CA GLU A 18 -38.07 -33.23 -4.07
C GLU A 18 -36.88 -33.43 -3.13
N ASP A 19 -36.76 -34.62 -2.52
CA ASP A 19 -35.66 -35.05 -1.65
C ASP A 19 -34.26 -35.04 -2.33
N ILE A 20 -34.20 -35.24 -3.65
CA ILE A 20 -32.94 -35.20 -4.41
C ILE A 20 -32.53 -33.75 -4.63
N ILE A 21 -33.51 -32.88 -4.93
CA ILE A 21 -33.26 -31.46 -5.17
C ILE A 21 -32.72 -30.81 -3.89
N THR A 22 -33.32 -31.09 -2.72
CA THR A 22 -32.84 -30.58 -1.42
C THR A 22 -31.42 -31.05 -1.11
N TYR A 23 -31.10 -32.33 -1.34
CA TYR A 23 -29.73 -32.84 -1.16
C TYR A 23 -28.70 -32.14 -2.06
N PHE A 24 -29.08 -31.80 -3.29
CA PHE A 24 -28.26 -31.01 -4.20
C PHE A 24 -28.03 -29.57 -3.70
N TRP A 25 -29.04 -28.93 -3.12
CA TRP A 25 -28.89 -27.59 -2.54
C TRP A 25 -28.00 -27.61 -1.29
N ASP A 26 -28.21 -28.55 -0.39
CA ASP A 26 -27.43 -28.66 0.85
C ASP A 26 -25.95 -28.93 0.58
N THR A 27 -25.65 -29.85 -0.34
CA THR A 27 -24.27 -30.12 -0.77
C THR A 27 -23.65 -28.91 -1.46
N TRP A 28 -24.42 -28.15 -2.25
CA TRP A 28 -23.94 -26.92 -2.89
C TRP A 28 -23.64 -25.82 -1.87
N PHE A 29 -24.49 -25.63 -0.86
CA PHE A 29 -24.27 -24.67 0.23
C PHE A 29 -22.99 -25.01 1.01
N ILE A 30 -22.78 -26.28 1.35
CA ILE A 30 -21.57 -26.73 2.03
C ILE A 30 -20.32 -26.46 1.19
N ILE A 31 -20.35 -26.76 -0.11
CA ILE A 31 -19.22 -26.47 -1.03
C ILE A 31 -18.98 -24.96 -1.13
N TRP A 32 -20.04 -24.15 -1.21
CA TRP A 32 -19.92 -22.69 -1.24
C TRP A 32 -19.32 -22.11 0.04
N ASP A 33 -19.74 -22.58 1.22
CA ASP A 33 -19.17 -22.16 2.50
C ASP A 33 -17.71 -22.59 2.66
N ILE A 34 -17.37 -23.82 2.26
CA ILE A 34 -15.98 -24.30 2.26
C ILE A 34 -15.12 -23.47 1.33
N THR A 35 -15.58 -23.19 0.10
CA THR A 35 -14.80 -22.38 -0.87
C THR A 35 -14.63 -20.93 -0.42
N LYS A 36 -15.65 -20.32 0.21
CA LYS A 36 -15.50 -19.02 0.88
C LYS A 36 -14.50 -19.07 2.03
N SER A 37 -14.54 -20.12 2.86
CA SER A 37 -13.61 -20.28 3.98
C SER A 37 -12.17 -20.45 3.49
N ILE A 38 -11.94 -21.27 2.46
CA ILE A 38 -10.62 -21.45 1.84
C ILE A 38 -10.12 -20.14 1.22
N SER A 39 -10.95 -19.43 0.46
CA SER A 39 -10.60 -18.13 -0.13
C SER A 39 -10.23 -17.09 0.93
N SER A 40 -11.01 -17.00 2.01
CA SER A 40 -10.71 -16.08 3.12
C SER A 40 -9.45 -16.47 3.90
N ARG A 41 -9.16 -17.78 4.05
CA ARG A 41 -7.90 -18.26 4.63
C ARG A 41 -6.71 -17.97 3.73
N GLN A 42 -6.84 -18.15 2.41
CA GLN A 42 -5.79 -17.83 1.44
C GLN A 42 -5.49 -16.33 1.44
N ASP A 43 -6.52 -15.47 1.42
CA ASP A 43 -6.35 -14.01 1.52
C ASP A 43 -5.68 -13.59 2.84
N LYS A 44 -6.02 -14.28 3.95
CA LYS A 44 -5.38 -14.06 5.26
C LYS A 44 -3.94 -14.57 5.31
N MET A 45 -3.63 -15.65 4.60
CA MET A 45 -2.29 -16.25 4.49
C MET A 45 -1.38 -15.41 3.58
N ASP A 46 -1.91 -14.88 2.47
CA ASP A 46 -1.20 -13.94 1.60
C ASP A 46 -0.90 -12.64 2.36
N LYS A 47 -1.84 -12.11 3.15
CA LYS A 47 -1.61 -10.92 4.01
C LYS A 47 -0.58 -11.15 5.12
N THR A 48 -0.47 -12.36 5.67
CA THR A 48 0.56 -12.70 6.67
C THR A 48 1.94 -12.93 6.06
N SER A 49 2.03 -13.24 4.76
CA SER A 49 3.32 -13.45 4.07
C SER A 49 4.09 -12.16 3.75
N LEU A 50 3.40 -11.02 3.65
CA LEU A 50 4.01 -9.71 3.32
C LEU A 50 4.96 -9.20 4.41
N GLY A 51 4.73 -9.58 5.68
CA GLY A 51 5.49 -9.09 6.82
C GLY A 51 4.98 -7.75 7.40
N TYR A 52 3.79 -7.31 6.99
CA TYR A 52 3.09 -6.16 7.55
C TYR A 52 1.57 -6.33 7.43
N GLU A 53 0.82 -5.58 8.22
CA GLU A 53 -0.65 -5.63 8.27
C GLU A 53 -1.26 -4.23 8.42
N LEU A 54 -2.52 -4.10 8.01
CA LEU A 54 -3.30 -2.87 8.19
C LEU A 54 -3.90 -2.82 9.60
N ARG A 55 -3.72 -1.71 10.31
CA ARG A 55 -4.38 -1.45 11.61
C ARG A 55 -5.01 -0.07 11.62
N LYS A 56 -6.00 0.12 12.51
CA LYS A 56 -6.51 1.45 12.84
C LYS A 56 -5.54 2.16 13.78
N THR A 57 -5.39 3.44 13.58
CA THR A 57 -4.62 4.38 14.41
C THR A 57 -5.59 5.39 15.03
N PRO A 58 -5.35 5.89 16.25
CA PRO A 58 -6.24 6.84 16.89
C PRO A 58 -6.37 8.18 16.14
N GLU A 59 -5.28 8.67 15.55
CA GLU A 59 -5.22 10.05 15.02
C GLU A 59 -5.05 10.16 13.50
N LYS A 60 -4.63 9.07 12.83
CA LYS A 60 -4.22 9.06 11.41
C LYS A 60 -5.11 8.18 10.52
N GLY A 61 -6.21 7.65 11.05
CA GLY A 61 -7.06 6.71 10.33
C GLY A 61 -6.45 5.32 10.31
N GLU A 62 -6.11 4.78 9.15
CA GLU A 62 -5.46 3.47 9.01
C GLU A 62 -3.95 3.61 8.83
N GLY A 63 -3.18 2.60 9.20
CA GLY A 63 -1.73 2.56 9.08
C GLY A 63 -1.22 1.15 8.82
N ILE A 64 -0.03 1.06 8.24
CA ILE A 64 0.66 -0.22 8.01
C ILE A 64 1.59 -0.50 9.19
N PHE A 65 1.55 -1.71 9.73
CA PHE A 65 2.35 -2.13 10.88
C PHE A 65 3.15 -3.37 10.54
N ALA A 66 4.43 -3.39 10.90
CA ALA A 66 5.30 -4.54 10.68
C ALA A 66 4.84 -5.75 11.52
N THR A 67 4.81 -6.93 10.92
CA THR A 67 4.56 -8.21 11.61
C THR A 67 5.83 -9.06 11.75
N LYS A 68 6.92 -8.62 11.12
CA LYS A 68 8.26 -9.19 11.24
C LYS A 68 9.32 -8.08 11.37
N TYR A 69 10.54 -8.47 11.69
CA TYR A 69 11.68 -7.56 11.70
C TYR A 69 12.16 -7.24 10.27
N PHE A 70 12.48 -5.97 10.02
CA PHE A 70 13.18 -5.52 8.82
C PHE A 70 14.46 -4.81 9.25
N CYS A 71 15.62 -5.31 8.80
CA CYS A 71 16.88 -4.61 9.03
C CYS A 71 16.99 -3.38 8.14
N LYS A 72 17.69 -2.35 8.62
CA LYS A 72 18.03 -1.17 7.84
C LYS A 72 18.58 -1.54 6.46
N GLY A 73 18.04 -0.91 5.43
CA GLY A 73 18.40 -1.11 4.03
C GLY A 73 17.67 -2.25 3.33
N SER A 74 16.90 -3.08 4.04
CA SER A 74 16.07 -4.11 3.41
C SER A 74 14.84 -3.54 2.71
N LEU A 75 14.35 -4.28 1.73
CA LEU A 75 13.07 -4.01 1.07
C LEU A 75 11.92 -4.34 2.03
N VAL A 76 11.05 -3.36 2.27
CA VAL A 76 9.89 -3.48 3.16
C VAL A 76 8.64 -3.72 2.35
N MET A 77 8.43 -2.95 1.28
CA MET A 77 7.24 -3.04 0.43
C MET A 77 7.59 -2.72 -1.02
N GLU A 78 7.14 -3.55 -1.94
CA GLU A 78 7.28 -3.34 -3.39
C GLU A 78 6.22 -2.36 -3.90
N GLY A 79 6.65 -1.36 -4.67
CA GLY A 79 5.77 -0.40 -5.31
C GLY A 79 5.16 -0.92 -6.59
N LYS A 80 3.87 -1.27 -6.58
CA LYS A 80 3.16 -1.68 -7.81
C LYS A 80 2.52 -0.49 -8.51
N VAL A 81 2.74 -0.39 -9.82
CA VAL A 81 2.05 0.55 -10.71
C VAL A 81 0.75 -0.10 -11.18
N LEU A 82 -0.40 0.41 -10.73
CA LEU A 82 -1.71 -0.06 -11.22
C LEU A 82 -2.11 0.62 -12.52
N LYS A 83 -1.85 1.94 -12.61
CA LYS A 83 -2.23 2.75 -13.77
C LYS A 83 -1.41 4.04 -13.81
N GLU A 84 -1.05 4.47 -15.01
CA GLU A 84 -0.47 5.80 -15.24
C GLU A 84 -1.58 6.84 -15.39
N MET A 85 -1.36 8.02 -14.80
CA MET A 85 -2.35 9.08 -14.69
C MET A 85 -1.85 10.34 -15.39
N PRO A 86 -2.73 11.04 -16.13
CA PRO A 86 -2.33 12.20 -16.93
C PRO A 86 -2.07 13.47 -16.10
N HIS A 87 -2.47 13.50 -14.82
CA HIS A 87 -2.30 14.65 -13.95
C HIS A 87 -2.26 14.23 -12.47
N ASN A 88 -1.78 15.14 -11.62
CA ASN A 88 -1.78 14.95 -10.17
C ASN A 88 -3.19 15.04 -9.58
N THR A 89 -3.49 14.15 -8.64
CA THR A 89 -4.73 14.08 -7.87
C THR A 89 -4.38 13.72 -6.42
N SER A 90 -5.35 13.79 -5.50
CA SER A 90 -5.18 13.37 -4.10
C SER A 90 -4.83 11.89 -3.92
N HIS A 91 -4.96 11.06 -4.95
CA HIS A 91 -4.74 9.60 -4.90
C HIS A 91 -3.59 9.13 -5.79
N THR A 92 -2.94 10.04 -6.52
CA THR A 92 -1.79 9.70 -7.34
C THR A 92 -0.50 9.89 -6.58
N THR A 93 0.54 9.22 -7.06
CA THR A 93 1.90 9.39 -6.59
C THR A 93 2.75 9.86 -7.75
N GLN A 94 3.51 10.94 -7.55
CA GLN A 94 4.43 11.43 -8.56
C GLN A 94 5.67 10.53 -8.59
N VAL A 95 6.09 10.14 -9.79
CA VAL A 95 7.22 9.22 -10.04
C VAL A 95 8.15 9.75 -11.15
N GLY A 96 8.09 11.06 -11.37
CA GLY A 96 8.80 11.77 -12.44
C GLY A 96 8.29 13.22 -12.56
N VAL A 97 9.04 14.07 -13.25
CA VAL A 97 8.73 15.51 -13.36
C VAL A 97 7.29 15.78 -13.79
N ASN A 98 6.82 15.08 -14.82
CA ASN A 98 5.45 15.15 -15.33
C ASN A 98 4.78 13.77 -15.39
N ARG A 99 5.03 12.93 -14.37
CA ARG A 99 4.57 11.54 -14.38
C ARG A 99 3.92 11.15 -13.06
N TRP A 100 2.70 10.62 -13.13
CA TRP A 100 1.89 10.24 -11.98
C TRP A 100 1.31 8.84 -12.15
N ILE A 101 1.24 8.09 -11.05
CA ILE A 101 0.69 6.74 -11.05
C ILE A 101 -0.34 6.54 -9.94
N LEU A 102 -1.26 5.59 -10.13
CA LEU A 102 -2.00 4.94 -9.06
C LEU A 102 -1.19 3.74 -8.56
N ARG A 103 -1.02 3.67 -7.23
CA ARG A 103 -0.33 2.58 -6.56
C ARG A 103 -1.30 1.63 -5.86
N GLU A 104 -0.84 0.44 -5.48
CA GLU A 104 -1.67 -0.51 -4.72
C GLU A 104 -2.18 0.07 -3.40
N GLU A 105 -3.33 -0.43 -2.95
CA GLU A 105 -4.06 0.14 -1.81
C GLU A 105 -3.23 0.17 -0.52
N LEU A 106 -2.47 -0.90 -0.21
CA LEU A 106 -1.69 -0.96 1.03
C LEU A 106 -0.59 0.09 1.08
N ALA A 107 0.09 0.33 -0.05
CA ALA A 107 1.08 1.41 -0.15
C ALA A 107 0.44 2.78 0.11
N GLN A 108 -0.84 2.97 -0.20
CA GLN A 108 -1.59 4.21 0.10
C GLN A 108 -1.85 4.44 1.60
N LYS A 109 -1.70 3.40 2.42
CA LYS A 109 -1.94 3.44 3.87
C LYS A 109 -0.67 3.67 4.69
N VAL A 110 0.49 3.85 4.05
CA VAL A 110 1.73 4.24 4.74
C VAL A 110 1.61 5.70 5.17
N ASN A 111 1.59 5.93 6.48
CA ASN A 111 1.40 7.27 7.06
C ASN A 111 2.68 8.09 7.05
N HIS A 112 2.50 9.40 7.24
CA HIS A 112 3.58 10.34 7.42
C HIS A 112 4.25 10.23 8.80
N SER A 113 5.59 10.34 8.84
CA SER A 113 6.35 10.73 10.03
C SER A 113 7.51 11.68 9.68
N CYS A 114 7.77 12.66 10.55
CA CYS A 114 8.97 13.50 10.46
C CYS A 114 10.24 12.77 10.92
N ASP A 115 10.10 11.63 11.62
CA ASP A 115 11.18 10.68 11.91
C ASP A 115 10.83 9.32 11.28
N PRO A 116 10.95 9.19 9.94
CA PRO A 116 10.47 8.03 9.21
C PRO A 116 11.30 6.79 9.49
N ASN A 117 10.72 5.61 9.26
CA ASN A 117 11.46 4.34 9.28
C ASN A 117 11.59 3.68 7.91
N VAL A 118 10.91 4.21 6.89
CA VAL A 118 11.12 3.85 5.49
C VAL A 118 11.42 5.07 4.63
N GLY A 119 12.18 4.86 3.57
CA GLY A 119 12.34 5.80 2.46
C GLY A 119 12.10 5.14 1.12
N TYR A 120 12.18 5.91 0.04
CA TYR A 120 11.75 5.49 -1.29
C TYR A 120 12.92 5.27 -2.25
N ARG A 121 12.79 4.30 -3.14
CA ARG A 121 13.68 4.13 -4.30
C ARG A 121 12.85 3.78 -5.52
N ASP A 122 13.22 4.34 -6.67
CA ASP A 122 12.56 4.02 -7.93
C ASP A 122 12.83 2.55 -8.28
N ASN A 123 11.82 1.87 -8.84
CA ASN A 123 11.93 0.47 -9.22
C ASN A 123 11.83 0.26 -10.75
N SER A 124 12.13 -0.95 -11.21
CA SER A 124 12.26 -1.27 -12.63
C SER A 124 10.95 -1.17 -13.42
N VAL A 125 9.79 -1.15 -12.74
CA VAL A 125 8.47 -0.97 -13.36
C VAL A 125 7.99 0.49 -13.33
N GLY A 126 8.88 1.42 -12.92
CA GLY A 126 8.59 2.84 -12.84
C GLY A 126 7.66 3.22 -11.69
N GLY A 127 7.61 2.41 -10.64
CA GLY A 127 7.01 2.72 -9.34
C GLY A 127 8.06 3.09 -8.30
N MET A 128 7.69 3.03 -7.02
CA MET A 128 8.58 3.32 -5.88
C MET A 128 8.50 2.23 -4.82
N ASP A 129 9.64 1.61 -4.54
CA ASP A 129 9.82 0.65 -3.46
C ASP A 129 10.13 1.36 -2.14
N TYR A 130 9.72 0.74 -1.04
CA TYR A 130 9.90 1.24 0.31
C TYR A 130 11.03 0.44 0.96
N PHE A 131 12.11 1.12 1.30
CA PHE A 131 13.28 0.52 1.95
C PHE A 131 13.40 0.99 3.40
N ALA A 132 13.77 0.08 4.29
CA ALA A 132 14.01 0.37 5.69
C ALA A 132 15.12 1.43 5.81
N PHE A 133 14.78 2.61 6.34
CA PHE A 133 15.71 3.71 6.60
C PHE A 133 16.45 3.52 7.94
N LYS A 134 15.80 2.83 8.87
CA LYS A 134 16.32 2.31 10.14
C LYS A 134 15.70 0.93 10.38
N ASP A 135 16.16 0.23 11.42
CA ASP A 135 15.57 -1.05 11.79
C ASP A 135 14.08 -0.89 12.16
N ILE A 136 13.26 -1.85 11.77
CA ILE A 136 11.80 -1.88 12.02
C ILE A 136 11.48 -3.19 12.72
N HIS A 137 10.93 -3.10 13.93
CA HIS A 137 10.56 -4.25 14.74
C HIS A 137 9.09 -4.65 14.53
N PRO A 138 8.73 -5.92 14.79
CA PRO A 138 7.33 -6.32 14.81
C PRO A 138 6.51 -5.42 15.76
N GLY A 139 5.41 -4.89 15.26
CA GLY A 139 4.55 -3.96 15.99
C GLY A 139 4.83 -2.48 15.69
N ASP A 140 5.96 -2.14 15.07
CA ASP A 140 6.22 -0.77 14.63
C ASP A 140 5.29 -0.38 13.48
N GLU A 141 4.84 0.87 13.48
CA GLU A 141 4.16 1.43 12.31
C GLU A 141 5.18 1.74 11.21
N ILE A 142 4.94 1.28 10.00
CA ILE A 142 5.73 1.62 8.83
C ILE A 142 5.29 3.02 8.37
N VAL A 143 6.21 3.98 8.50
CA VAL A 143 5.97 5.41 8.28
C VAL A 143 7.07 6.04 7.43
N GLY A 144 6.68 6.83 6.44
CA GLY A 144 7.58 7.53 5.53
C GLY A 144 7.46 9.04 5.67
N ASP A 145 8.50 9.79 5.29
CA ASP A 145 8.39 11.23 5.12
C ASP A 145 7.92 11.51 3.69
N TYR A 146 6.71 12.04 3.54
CA TYR A 146 6.09 12.29 2.23
C TYR A 146 6.96 13.16 1.32
N ALA A 147 7.81 14.01 1.89
CA ALA A 147 8.77 14.81 1.15
C ALA A 147 9.78 13.96 0.35
N MET A 148 10.12 12.75 0.80
CA MET A 148 11.03 11.85 0.07
C MET A 148 10.41 11.31 -1.23
N GLY A 149 9.10 11.46 -1.46
CA GLY A 149 8.42 10.98 -2.67
C GLY A 149 7.59 12.04 -3.39
N ASN A 150 7.57 13.28 -2.91
CA ASN A 150 6.76 14.36 -3.48
C ASN A 150 7.52 15.69 -3.43
N TYR A 151 7.61 16.39 -4.56
CA TYR A 151 8.32 17.67 -4.62
C TYR A 151 7.58 18.77 -3.85
N LYS A 152 6.24 18.79 -3.97
CA LYS A 152 5.34 19.65 -3.21
C LYS A 152 4.25 18.79 -2.58
N VAL A 153 3.81 19.19 -1.39
CA VAL A 153 2.65 18.61 -0.71
C VAL A 153 1.78 19.76 -0.24
N ASP A 154 0.58 19.84 -0.81
CA ASP A 154 -0.40 20.88 -0.49
C ASP A 154 -1.60 20.27 0.23
N HIS A 155 -2.33 21.10 0.98
CA HIS A 155 -3.62 20.74 1.61
C HIS A 155 -3.59 19.59 2.62
N MET A 156 -2.48 19.40 3.34
CA MET A 156 -2.41 18.46 4.47
C MET A 156 -2.81 19.11 5.80
N PRO A 157 -3.45 18.36 6.71
CA PRO A 157 -3.65 18.81 8.08
C PRO A 157 -2.31 18.94 8.83
N PRO A 158 -2.29 19.60 10.00
CA PRO A 158 -1.13 19.60 10.89
C PRO A 158 -0.61 18.19 11.15
N CYS A 159 0.71 18.06 11.27
CA CYS A 159 1.37 16.77 11.45
C CYS A 159 1.01 16.15 12.81
N LYS A 160 0.63 14.87 12.80
CA LYS A 160 0.27 14.07 13.98
C LYS A 160 1.17 12.84 14.16
N CYS A 161 2.45 12.95 13.77
CA CYS A 161 3.37 11.80 13.81
C CYS A 161 3.93 11.50 15.20
N SER A 162 3.81 12.43 16.14
CA SER A 162 4.31 12.31 17.52
C SER A 162 5.82 12.04 17.66
N ALA A 163 6.60 12.19 16.58
CA ALA A 163 8.05 12.10 16.64
C ALA A 163 8.63 13.24 17.51
N LEU A 164 9.71 12.95 18.24
CA LEU A 164 10.37 13.94 19.10
C LEU A 164 10.82 15.18 18.33
N GLN A 165 11.26 15.00 17.09
CA GLN A 165 11.69 16.06 16.17
C GLN A 165 10.60 16.37 15.12
N CYS A 166 9.33 16.33 15.52
CA CYS A 166 8.22 16.67 14.62
C CYS A 166 8.33 18.12 14.15
N ARG A 167 8.20 18.33 12.83
CA ARG A 167 8.22 19.68 12.21
C ARG A 167 6.91 20.44 12.35
N GLY A 168 5.87 19.82 12.94
CA GLY A 168 4.52 20.37 13.07
C GLY A 168 3.70 20.38 11.77
N VAL A 169 4.35 20.32 10.61
CA VAL A 169 3.72 20.35 9.28
C VAL A 169 4.21 19.22 8.38
N ILE A 170 3.36 18.81 7.43
CA ILE A 170 3.69 17.84 6.39
C ILE A 170 3.99 18.63 5.11
N THR A 171 5.20 18.50 4.57
CA THR A 171 5.68 19.28 3.41
C THR A 171 6.21 18.37 2.30
N GLY A 172 6.53 18.97 1.15
CA GLY A 172 7.25 18.30 0.06
C GLY A 172 8.77 18.53 0.14
N TRP A 173 9.52 17.87 -0.76
CA TRP A 173 10.98 17.98 -0.88
C TRP A 173 11.46 19.44 -0.96
N LYS A 174 10.74 20.28 -1.72
CA LYS A 174 11.09 21.69 -1.93
C LYS A 174 11.32 22.45 -0.61
N ASP A 175 10.50 22.17 0.40
CA ASP A 175 10.47 22.91 1.66
C ASP A 175 11.27 22.21 2.76
N LEU A 176 12.00 21.13 2.44
CA LEU A 176 12.87 20.46 3.40
C LEU A 176 14.14 21.27 3.68
N PRO A 177 14.55 21.38 4.96
CA PRO A 177 15.89 21.83 5.31
C PRO A 177 16.99 20.98 4.65
N GLN A 178 18.12 21.62 4.31
CA GLN A 178 19.19 20.99 3.54
C GLN A 178 19.87 19.81 4.27
N ASP A 179 19.97 19.89 5.60
CA ASP A 179 20.46 18.82 6.46
C ASP A 179 19.54 17.59 6.40
N ILE A 180 18.22 17.79 6.37
CA ILE A 180 17.24 16.72 6.19
C ILE A 180 17.32 16.12 4.78
N LYS A 181 17.44 16.94 3.73
CA LYS A 181 17.68 16.44 2.36
C LYS A 181 18.94 15.57 2.29
N THR A 182 20.00 16.00 2.98
CA THR A 182 21.26 15.26 3.06
C THR A 182 21.11 13.94 3.81
N LEU A 183 20.36 13.94 4.92
CA LEU A 183 20.03 12.74 5.70
C LEU A 183 19.29 11.68 4.86
N TYR A 184 18.39 12.12 3.97
CA TYR A 184 17.58 11.24 3.12
C TYR A 184 18.27 10.76 1.85
N LYS A 185 19.55 11.10 1.62
CA LYS A 185 20.31 10.70 0.42
C LYS A 185 20.20 9.19 0.16
N GLY A 186 19.72 8.83 -1.03
CA GLY A 186 19.55 7.42 -1.45
C GLY A 186 18.28 6.73 -0.94
N TYR A 187 17.38 7.50 -0.31
CA TYR A 187 16.08 7.07 0.21
C TYR A 187 14.94 8.02 -0.23
N HIS A 188 15.15 8.73 -1.33
CA HIS A 188 14.16 9.61 -1.96
C HIS A 188 13.98 9.22 -3.43
N ALA A 189 12.85 9.62 -4.02
CA ALA A 189 12.61 9.44 -5.46
C ALA A 189 13.64 10.25 -6.28
N GLN A 190 14.13 9.68 -7.40
CA GLN A 190 15.26 10.27 -8.12
C GLN A 190 14.89 11.62 -8.78
N TYR A 191 13.66 11.70 -9.30
CA TYR A 191 13.15 12.89 -9.99
C TYR A 191 13.14 14.15 -9.11
N LEU A 192 13.16 14.00 -7.78
CA LEU A 192 13.24 15.13 -6.87
C LEU A 192 14.54 15.91 -7.04
N LEU A 193 15.67 15.22 -7.29
CA LEU A 193 16.96 15.88 -7.51
C LEU A 193 17.00 16.63 -8.84
N GLU A 194 16.32 16.11 -9.86
CA GLU A 194 16.22 16.76 -11.18
C GLU A 194 15.53 18.12 -11.03
N ILE A 195 14.37 18.15 -10.37
CA ILE A 195 13.59 19.39 -10.19
C ILE A 195 14.26 20.35 -9.20
N ASP A 196 14.86 19.84 -8.12
CA ASP A 196 15.47 20.67 -7.08
C ASP A 196 16.76 21.35 -7.58
N GLY A 197 17.52 20.67 -8.46
CA GLY A 197 18.68 21.25 -9.14
C GLY A 197 18.30 22.34 -10.15
N ASP A 198 17.19 22.16 -10.88
CA ASP A 198 16.69 23.14 -11.85
C ASP A 198 16.09 24.38 -11.17
N ALA A 199 15.55 24.25 -9.95
CA ALA A 199 14.97 25.38 -9.21
C ALA A 199 16.02 26.35 -8.64
N GLY A 200 17.30 25.97 -8.65
CA GLY A 200 18.43 26.77 -8.18
C GLY A 200 19.21 27.51 -9.27
N ASN A 201 18.81 27.37 -10.55
CA ASN A 201 19.42 28.04 -11.71
C ASN A 201 18.53 29.16 -12.28
#